data_AF-A0A6C0HNS8-F1
#
_entry.id   AF-A0A6C0HNS8-F1
#
_cell.length_a   1.000
_cell.length_b   1.000
_cell.length_c   1.000
_cell.angle_alpha   90.00
_cell.angle_beta   90.00
_cell.angle_gamma   90.00
#
_symmetry.space_group_name_H-M   'P 1'
#
loop_
_entity.id
_entity.type
_entity.pdbx_description
1 polymer ?
#
loop_
_entity_poly.entity_id
_entity_poly.type
_entity_poly.pdbx_seq_one_letter_code
_entity_poly.pdbx_strand_id
1 'polypeptide(L)'
;MLFVECIVEFIGAVIIGIIGVFTENAFLAGTAIMFCSFIAFKSNLSKGSFNPTITLAMALTKKQSWRDVSFYILSQFIGAFAVWLLYIKYY
;
A
#
# COMPACT_ATOMS: atom_id res chain seq x y z
N MET A 1 10.88 -11.31 -3.81
CA MET A 1 10.83 -11.32 -5.29
C MET A 1 10.19 -10.00 -5.67
N LEU A 2 10.99 -8.99 -6.04
CA LEU A 2 10.55 -7.58 -6.12
C LEU A 2 9.23 -7.37 -6.87
N PHE A 3 9.01 -8.14 -7.95
CA PHE A 3 7.76 -8.10 -8.70
C PHE A 3 6.51 -8.45 -7.86
N VAL A 4 6.56 -9.54 -7.09
CA VAL A 4 5.46 -9.96 -6.20
C VAL A 4 5.22 -8.92 -5.12
N GLU A 5 6.31 -8.37 -4.58
CA GLU A 5 6.24 -7.31 -3.58
C GLU A 5 5.52 -6.08 -4.13
N CYS A 6 5.86 -5.66 -5.36
CA CYS A 6 5.18 -4.56 -6.02
C CYS A 6 3.69 -4.84 -6.22
N ILE A 7 3.31 -6.04 -6.69
CA ILE A 7 1.89 -6.41 -6.83
C ILE A 7 1.15 -6.29 -5.51
N VAL A 8 1.74 -6.81 -4.43
CA VAL A 8 1.12 -6.74 -3.10
C VAL A 8 0.98 -5.30 -2.62
N GLU A 9 2.01 -4.47 -2.82
CA GLU A 9 1.98 -3.05 -2.46
C GLU A 9 0.91 -2.28 -3.26
N PHE A 10 0.74 -2.58 -4.56
CA PHE A 10 -0.32 -2.04 -5.40
C PHE A 10 -1.71 -2.45 -4.89
N ILE A 11 -1.94 -3.76 -4.70
CA ILE A 11 -3.25 -4.29 -4.27
C ILE A 11 -3.62 -3.73 -2.89
N GLY A 12 -2.67 -3.69 -1.95
CA GLY A 12 -2.91 -3.13 -0.62
C GLY A 12 -3.26 -1.65 -0.68
N ALA A 13 -2.53 -0.86 -1.48
CA ALA A 13 -2.86 0.56 -1.68
C ALA A 13 -4.27 0.76 -2.29
N VAL A 14 -4.68 -0.09 -3.24
CA VAL A 14 -6.02 -0.07 -3.82
C VAL A 14 -7.09 -0.40 -2.79
N ILE A 15 -6.93 -1.49 -2.02
CA ILE A 15 -7.91 -1.91 -1.01
C ILE A 15 -8.08 -0.83 0.07
N ILE A 16 -6.96 -0.34 0.62
CA ILE A 16 -6.97 0.69 1.66
C ILE A 16 -7.57 1.98 1.10
N GLY A 17 -7.22 2.36 -0.13
CA GLY A 17 -7.76 3.55 -0.77
C GLY A 17 -9.26 3.45 -1.05
N ILE A 18 -9.76 2.32 -1.57
CA ILE A 18 -11.20 2.09 -1.78
C ILE A 18 -11.95 2.23 -0.46
N ILE A 19 -11.50 1.54 0.59
CA ILE A 19 -12.17 1.58 1.89
C ILE A 19 -12.11 2.99 2.47
N GLY A 20 -10.94 3.62 2.52
CA GLY A 20 -10.77 4.95 3.12
C GLY A 20 -11.52 6.05 2.39
N VAL A 21 -11.49 6.05 1.05
CA VAL A 21 -12.08 7.13 0.23
C VAL A 21 -13.59 6.95 0.08
N PHE A 22 -14.09 5.74 -0.20
CA PHE A 22 -15.51 5.56 -0.53
C PHE A 22 -16.40 5.34 0.70
N THR A 23 -15.85 4.83 1.80
CA THR A 23 -16.64 4.65 3.03
C THR A 23 -16.54 5.84 3.97
N GLU A 24 -15.55 6.71 3.77
CA GLU A 24 -15.19 7.83 4.67
C GLU A 24 -15.10 7.41 6.14
N ASN A 25 -14.80 6.13 6.40
CA ASN A 25 -14.81 5.54 7.73
C ASN A 25 -13.39 5.15 8.16
N ALA A 26 -12.83 5.95 9.06
CA ALA A 26 -11.48 5.75 9.60
C ALA A 26 -11.30 4.38 10.29
N PHE A 27 -12.33 3.83 10.93
CA PHE A 27 -12.25 2.52 11.58
C PHE A 27 -12.09 1.39 10.55
N LEU A 28 -12.86 1.44 9.46
CA LEU A 28 -12.75 0.45 8.38
C LEU A 28 -11.41 0.58 7.65
N ALA A 29 -10.96 1.81 7.37
CA ALA A 29 -9.65 2.05 6.75
C ALA A 29 -8.49 1.56 7.63
N GLY A 30 -8.54 1.85 8.93
CA GLY A 30 -7.55 1.36 9.90
C GLY A 30 -7.51 -0.17 9.99
N THR A 31 -8.70 -0.79 9.96
CA THR A 31 -8.83 -2.26 9.95
C THR A 31 -8.24 -2.87 8.68
N ALA A 32 -8.50 -2.26 7.52
CA ALA A 32 -7.92 -2.69 6.25
C ALA A 32 -6.39 -2.63 6.26
N ILE A 33 -5.82 -1.50 6.72
CA ILE A 33 -4.37 -1.34 6.89
C ILE A 33 -3.81 -2.46 7.77
N MET A 34 -4.43 -2.69 8.94
CA MET A 34 -3.98 -3.71 9.88
C MET A 34 -3.92 -5.11 9.25
N PHE A 35 -5.01 -5.55 8.61
CA PHE A 35 -5.07 -6.89 8.00
C PHE A 35 -4.14 -7.02 6.80
N CYS A 36 -4.13 -6.03 5.89
CA CYS A 36 -3.25 -6.05 4.73
C CYS A 36 -1.77 -6.11 5.18
N SER A 37 -1.37 -5.29 6.16
CA SER A 37 0.02 -5.27 6.64
C SER A 37 0.38 -6.55 7.37
N PHE A 38 -0.52 -7.09 8.19
CA PHE A 38 -0.30 -8.37 8.87
C PHE A 38 -0.09 -9.51 7.87
N ILE A 39 -0.95 -9.62 6.86
CA ILE A 39 -0.87 -10.69 5.85
C ILE A 39 0.41 -10.55 5.04
N ALA A 40 0.72 -9.36 4.52
CA ALA A 40 1.92 -9.13 3.70
C ALA A 40 3.20 -9.44 4.46
N PHE A 41 3.29 -8.99 5.73
CA PHE A 41 4.46 -9.22 6.56
C PHE A 41 4.57 -10.69 6.99
N LYS A 42 3.46 -11.33 7.40
CA LYS A 42 3.48 -12.72 7.87
C LYS A 42 3.78 -13.72 6.75
N SER A 43 3.34 -13.43 5.53
CA SER A 43 3.57 -14.26 4.34
C SER A 43 4.92 -14.00 3.66
N ASN A 44 5.71 -13.02 4.13
CA ASN A 44 6.93 -12.54 3.48
C ASN A 44 6.73 -12.13 2.01
N LEU A 45 5.51 -11.73 1.62
CA LEU A 45 5.20 -11.32 0.25
C LEU A 45 5.54 -9.85 -0.03
N SER A 46 5.49 -8.98 0.98
CA SER A 46 6.05 -7.61 0.93
C SER A 46 6.37 -7.09 2.33
N LYS A 47 6.90 -5.86 2.43
CA LYS A 47 7.08 -5.15 3.71
C LYS A 47 5.78 -4.61 4.30
N GLY A 48 4.66 -4.71 3.57
CA GLY A 48 3.33 -4.31 4.02
C GLY A 48 3.22 -2.82 4.30
N SER A 49 3.95 -1.99 3.54
CA SER A 49 4.03 -0.55 3.78
C SER A 49 2.80 0.19 3.25
N PHE A 50 2.36 -0.16 2.04
CA PHE A 50 1.22 0.38 1.30
C PHE A 50 1.14 1.91 1.21
N ASN A 51 2.25 2.57 1.51
CA ASN A 51 2.32 4.01 1.70
C ASN A 51 3.77 4.48 1.47
N PRO A 52 4.00 5.52 0.65
CA PRO A 52 5.33 6.01 0.35
C PRO A 52 6.11 6.47 1.58
N THR A 53 5.45 7.15 2.51
CA THR A 53 6.06 7.65 3.76
C THR A 53 6.47 6.50 4.67
N ILE A 54 5.65 5.45 4.77
CA ILE A 54 5.99 4.25 5.56
C ILE A 54 7.15 3.51 4.90
N THR A 55 7.16 3.39 3.57
CA THR A 55 8.27 2.78 2.81
C THR A 55 9.60 3.49 3.09
N LEU A 56 9.60 4.82 3.07
CA LEU A 56 10.76 5.64 3.42
C LEU A 56 11.20 5.43 4.88
N ALA A 57 10.25 5.44 5.82
CA ALA A 57 10.56 5.16 7.23
C ALA A 57 11.16 3.77 7.44
N MET A 58 10.68 2.76 6.71
CA MET A 58 11.25 1.41 6.74
C MET A 58 12.66 1.36 6.14
N ALA A 59 12.93 2.13 5.09
CA ALA A 59 14.27 2.22 4.50
C ALA A 59 15.26 2.91 5.45
N LEU A 60 14.85 4.00 6.11
CA LEU A 60 15.63 4.69 7.13
C LEU A 60 15.96 3.79 8.33
N THR A 61 15.03 2.91 8.70
CA THR A 61 15.23 1.94 9.78
C THR A 61 15.85 0.61 9.33
N LYS A 62 16.37 0.55 8.09
CA LYS A 62 17.03 -0.64 7.48
C LYS A 62 16.13 -1.88 7.36
N LYS A 63 14.81 -1.71 7.46
CA LYS A 63 13.80 -2.78 7.27
C LYS A 63 13.42 -2.97 5.80
N GLN A 64 13.74 -1.98 4.96
CA GLN A 64 13.54 -2.00 3.52
C GLN A 64 14.85 -1.63 2.80
N SER A 65 15.12 -2.30 1.68
CA SER A 65 16.28 -2.01 0.84
C SER A 65 16.06 -0.71 0.07
N TRP A 66 17.01 0.23 0.14
CA TRP A 66 16.96 1.48 -0.65
C TRP A 66 16.85 1.26 -2.15
N ARG A 67 17.37 0.14 -2.66
CA ARG A 67 17.26 -0.24 -4.07
C ARG A 67 15.81 -0.47 -4.51
N ASP A 68 14.96 -0.90 -3.60
CA ASP A 68 13.59 -1.33 -3.88
C ASP A 68 12.55 -0.24 -3.57
N VAL A 69 12.95 0.80 -2.82
CA VAL A 69 12.08 1.90 -2.36
C VAL A 69 11.32 2.56 -3.52
N SER A 70 12.02 2.90 -4.61
CA SER A 70 11.39 3.57 -5.76
C SER A 70 10.31 2.71 -6.40
N PHE A 71 10.52 1.39 -6.47
CA PHE A 71 9.55 0.44 -7.03
C PHE A 71 8.32 0.29 -6.12
N TYR A 72 8.52 0.21 -4.81
CA TYR A 72 7.42 0.20 -3.83
C TYR A 72 6.57 1.47 -3.93
N ILE A 73 7.23 2.63 -3.90
CA ILE A 73 6.57 3.94 -4.00
C ILE A 73 5.80 4.05 -5.31
N LEU A 74 6.40 3.68 -6.43
CA LEU A 74 5.72 3.71 -7.74
C LEU A 74 4.49 2.81 -7.75
N SER A 75 4.59 1.60 -7.20
CA SER A 75 3.47 0.66 -7.12
C SER A 75 2.31 1.20 -6.28
N GLN A 76 2.63 1.80 -5.13
CA GLN A 76 1.66 2.44 -4.23
C GLN A 76 0.98 3.64 -4.90
N PHE A 77 1.74 4.47 -5.62
CA PHE A 77 1.18 5.60 -6.36
C PHE A 77 0.26 5.15 -7.50
N ILE A 78 0.62 4.11 -8.24
CA ILE A 78 -0.25 3.54 -9.29
C ILE A 78 -1.54 3.01 -8.67
N GLY A 79 -1.46 2.35 -7.51
CA GLY A 79 -2.64 1.90 -6.76
C GLY A 79 -3.55 3.04 -6.33
N ALA A 80 -2.97 4.07 -5.69
CA ALA A 80 -3.71 5.27 -5.29
C ALA A 80 -4.32 6.02 -6.48
N PHE A 81 -3.60 6.09 -7.61
CA PHE A 81 -4.09 6.69 -8.84
C PHE A 81 -5.28 5.93 -9.41
N ALA A 82 -5.28 4.59 -9.36
CA ALA A 82 -6.44 3.80 -9.77
C ALA A 82 -7.67 4.10 -8.90
N VAL A 83 -7.50 4.25 -7.59
CA VAL A 83 -8.59 4.66 -6.68
C VAL A 83 -9.09 6.05 -7.02
N TRP A 84 -8.19 7.00 -7.30
CA TRP A 84 -8.58 8.34 -7.73
C TRP A 84 -9.37 8.33 -9.04
N LEU A 85 -8.96 7.54 -10.04
CA LEU A 85 -9.71 7.36 -11.29
C LEU A 85 -11.12 6.78 -11.05
N LEU A 86 -11.27 5.87 -10.08
CA LEU A 86 -12.59 5.38 -9.69
C LEU A 86 -13.41 6.48 -9.01
N TYR A 87 -12.80 7.25 -8.12
CA TYR A 87 -13.49 8.33 -7.41
C TYR A 87 -14.11 9.33 -8.38
N ILE A 88 -13.31 9.90 -9.29
CA ILE A 88 -13.77 10.89 -10.28
C ILE A 88 -14.82 10.35 -11.27
N LYS A 89 -14.96 9.02 -11.38
CA LYS A 89 -15.93 8.38 -12.27
C LYS A 89 -17.29 8.22 -11.60
N TYR A 90 -17.32 8.01 -10.29
CA TYR A 90 -18.54 7.67 -9.55
C TYR A 90 -19.02 8.80 -8.61
N TYR A 91 -18.21 9.83 -8.39
CA TYR A 91 -18.46 11.01 -7.56
C TYR A 91 -18.04 12.28 -8.30
#